data_AF-A0A8J6XG68-F1
#
_entry.id   AF-A0A8J6XG68-F1
#
_cell.length_a   1.000
_cell.length_b   1.000
_cell.length_c   1.000
_cell.angle_alpha   90.00
_cell.angle_beta   90.00
_cell.angle_gamma   90.00
#
_symmetry.space_group_name_H-M   'P 1'
#
loop_
_entity.id
_entity.type
_entity.pdbx_description
1 polymer ?
#
loop_
_entity_poly.entity_id
_entity_poly.type
_entity_poly.pdbx_seq_one_letter_code
_entity_poly.pdbx_strand_id
1 'polypeptide(L)'
;MPDDEIQRVVLTKSPIDALSLATIEGIPQQKTMYLAADSAKSLPVKYLRTIPKVIAAYDSDDALNEIALAIQEQLPETERVRITGRYI
;
A
#
# COMPACT_ATOMS: atom_id res chain seq x y z
N MET A 1 8.49 -23.10 6.06
CA MET A 1 7.89 -22.98 7.41
C MET A 1 6.63 -22.11 7.26
N PRO A 2 5.57 -22.34 8.03
CA PRO A 2 4.31 -21.58 7.94
C PRO A 2 4.44 -20.08 8.23
N ASP A 3 5.59 -19.63 8.75
CA ASP A 3 5.87 -18.22 9.10
C ASP A 3 6.29 -17.32 7.92
N ASP A 4 6.31 -17.84 6.68
CA ASP A 4 6.83 -17.09 5.54
C ASP A 4 5.76 -16.31 4.75
N GLU A 5 4.50 -16.34 5.20
CA GLU A 5 3.39 -15.67 4.52
C GLU A 5 3.33 -14.17 4.83
N ILE A 6 3.10 -13.36 3.79
CA ILE A 6 2.93 -11.91 3.91
C ILE A 6 1.65 -11.62 4.68
N GLN A 7 1.78 -10.88 5.78
CA GLN A 7 0.66 -10.54 6.67
C GLN A 7 0.06 -9.18 6.32
N ARG A 8 0.87 -8.28 5.74
CA ARG A 8 0.48 -6.91 5.41
C ARG A 8 1.06 -6.48 4.09
N VAL A 9 0.27 -5.82 3.25
CA VAL A 9 0.73 -5.11 2.05
C VAL A 9 0.43 -3.62 2.22
N VAL A 10 1.41 -2.77 1.94
CA VAL A 10 1.25 -1.31 1.85
C VAL A 10 1.44 -0.90 0.39
N LEU A 11 0.37 -0.46 -0.24
CA LEU A 11 0.36 0.04 -1.61
C LEU A 11 0.73 1.53 -1.62
N THR A 12 1.68 1.91 -2.47
CA THR A 12 2.15 3.29 -2.64
C THR A 12 2.16 3.72 -4.11
N LYS A 13 2.17 5.03 -4.36
CA LYS A 13 2.23 5.60 -5.73
C LYS A 13 3.61 5.44 -6.37
N SER A 14 4.68 5.33 -5.57
CA SER A 14 6.04 5.27 -6.09
C SER A 14 6.96 4.41 -5.21
N PRO A 15 8.06 3.89 -5.78
CA PRO A 15 9.09 3.20 -5.00
C PRO A 15 9.71 4.08 -3.90
N ILE A 16 9.79 5.40 -4.11
CA ILE A 16 10.33 6.33 -3.11
C ILE A 16 9.42 6.38 -1.88
N ASP A 17 8.10 6.43 -2.07
CA ASP A 17 7.15 6.43 -0.96
C ASP A 17 7.19 5.10 -0.20
N ALA A 18 7.32 3.98 -0.91
CA ALA A 18 7.47 2.66 -0.31
C ALA A 18 8.70 2.59 0.60
N LEU A 19 9.86 3.05 0.11
CA LEU A 19 11.10 3.09 0.89
C LEU A 19 11.03 4.08 2.05
N SER A 20 10.40 5.24 1.84
CA SER A 20 10.22 6.26 2.88
C SER A 20 9.38 5.71 4.03
N LEU A 21 8.23 5.08 3.72
CA LEU A 21 7.38 4.46 4.72
C LEU A 21 8.08 3.30 5.44
N ALA A 22 8.77 2.43 4.71
CA ALA A 22 9.53 1.33 5.31
C ALA A 22 10.61 1.84 6.28
N THR A 23 11.26 2.95 5.94
CA THR A 23 12.28 3.58 6.80
C THR A 23 11.65 4.19 8.05
N ILE A 24 10.49 4.85 7.91
CA ILE A 24 9.78 5.49 9.02
C ILE A 24 9.18 4.44 9.98
N GLU A 25 8.61 3.35 9.46
CA GLU A 25 8.08 2.25 10.28
C GLU A 25 9.19 1.50 11.05
N GLY A 26 10.43 1.54 10.57
CA GLY A 26 11.56 0.89 11.21
C GLY A 26 11.48 -0.64 11.07
N ILE A 27 11.53 -1.36 12.21
CA ILE A 27 11.40 -2.83 12.20
C ILE A 27 9.91 -3.18 12.25
N PRO A 28 9.32 -3.72 11.17
CA PRO A 28 7.90 -3.98 11.13
C PRO A 28 7.54 -5.16 12.05
N GLN A 29 6.49 -4.98 12.85
CA GLN A 29 5.97 -6.02 13.76
C GLN A 29 5.32 -7.20 13.03
N GLN A 30 5.01 -7.03 11.75
CA GLN A 30 4.40 -8.03 10.89
C GLN A 30 5.17 -8.09 9.57
N LYS A 31 5.22 -9.27 8.95
CA LYS A 31 5.85 -9.44 7.64
C LYS A 31 5.11 -8.59 6.59
N THR A 32 5.72 -7.47 6.23
CA THR A 32 5.10 -6.41 5.44
C THR A 32 5.75 -6.32 4.07
N MET A 33 4.94 -6.34 3.01
CA MET A 33 5.36 -6.05 1.65
C MET A 33 4.97 -4.61 1.31
N TYR A 34 5.95 -3.80 0.92
CA TYR A 34 5.69 -2.48 0.36
C TYR A 34 5.68 -2.60 -1.16
N LEU A 35 4.56 -2.25 -1.79
CA LEU A 35 4.35 -2.41 -3.22
C LEU A 35 4.01 -1.06 -3.85
N ALA A 36 4.91 -0.57 -4.69
CA ALA A 36 4.62 0.58 -5.54
C ALA A 36 3.86 0.13 -6.79
N ALA A 37 2.80 0.84 -7.14
CA ALA A 37 2.04 0.60 -8.37
C ALA A 37 1.90 1.90 -9.15
N ASP A 38 2.22 1.87 -10.45
CA ASP A 38 2.03 3.04 -11.33
C ASP A 38 0.55 3.24 -11.70
N SER A 39 -0.26 2.16 -11.60
CA SER A 39 -1.65 2.15 -11.98
C SER A 39 -2.42 1.05 -11.25
N ALA A 40 -3.72 1.27 -11.05
CA ALA A 40 -4.59 0.27 -10.46
C ALA A 40 -4.72 -1.01 -11.32
N LYS A 41 -4.45 -0.91 -12.63
CA LYS A 41 -4.55 -2.03 -13.59
C LYS A 41 -3.41 -3.03 -13.47
N SER A 42 -2.24 -2.60 -12.97
CA SER A 42 -1.08 -3.47 -12.80
C SER A 42 -1.11 -4.27 -11.50
N LEU A 43 -2.09 -4.02 -10.62
CA LEU A 43 -2.14 -4.68 -9.33
C LEU A 43 -2.50 -6.16 -9.45
N PRO A 44 -1.81 -7.05 -8.71
CA PRO A 44 -2.17 -8.45 -8.65
C PRO A 44 -3.37 -8.66 -7.71
N VAL A 45 -4.54 -8.14 -8.08
CA VAL A 45 -5.77 -8.09 -7.25
C VAL A 45 -6.13 -9.45 -6.64
N LYS A 46 -6.02 -10.53 -7.42
CA LYS A 46 -6.32 -11.90 -6.93
C LYS A 46 -5.41 -12.31 -5.76
N TYR A 47 -4.14 -11.94 -5.81
CA TYR A 47 -3.19 -12.21 -4.73
C TYR A 47 -3.43 -11.27 -3.54
N LEU A 48 -3.67 -9.98 -3.80
CA LEU A 48 -3.92 -9.01 -2.73
C LEU A 48 -5.15 -9.38 -1.88
N ARG A 49 -6.18 -9.98 -2.49
CA ARG A 49 -7.37 -10.52 -1.78
C ARG A 49 -7.07 -11.66 -0.82
N THR A 50 -5.93 -12.35 -0.95
CA THR A 50 -5.54 -13.41 -0.02
C THR A 50 -4.71 -12.87 1.15
N ILE A 51 -4.33 -11.59 1.13
CA ILE A 51 -3.51 -10.99 2.18
C ILE A 51 -4.41 -10.52 3.32
N PRO A 52 -4.06 -10.81 4.59
CA PRO A 52 -4.89 -10.44 5.75
C PRO A 52 -5.14 -8.92 5.86
N LYS A 53 -4.15 -8.10 5.50
CA LYS A 53 -4.25 -6.65 5.57
C LYS A 53 -3.63 -5.99 4.34
N VAL A 54 -4.42 -5.22 3.61
CA VAL A 54 -3.95 -4.37 2.50
C VAL A 54 -4.25 -2.91 2.86
N ILE A 55 -3.22 -2.06 2.79
CA ILE A 55 -3.28 -0.64 3.09
C ILE A 55 -2.98 0.14 1.81
N ALA A 56 -3.82 1.11 1.48
CA ALA A 56 -3.62 2.05 0.38
C ALA A 56 -3.06 3.36 0.95
N ALA A 57 -1.74 3.53 0.90
CA ALA A 57 -1.03 4.70 1.39
C ALA A 57 -0.77 5.68 0.25
N TYR A 58 -1.79 6.47 -0.09
CA TYR A 58 -1.72 7.48 -1.15
C TYR A 58 -1.78 8.89 -0.57
N ASP A 59 -1.05 9.78 -1.25
CA ASP A 59 -1.06 11.20 -0.94
C ASP A 59 -2.43 11.81 -1.23
N SER A 60 -2.67 12.98 -0.65
CA SER A 60 -4.02 13.56 -0.59
C SER A 60 -4.23 14.75 -1.52
N ASP A 61 -3.25 15.09 -2.34
CA ASP A 61 -3.42 16.14 -3.33
C ASP A 61 -4.49 15.71 -4.35
N ASP A 62 -5.54 16.53 -4.45
CA ASP A 62 -6.79 16.24 -5.14
C ASP A 62 -6.62 15.87 -6.62
N ALA A 63 -5.47 16.18 -7.23
CA ALA A 63 -5.12 15.82 -8.60
C ALA A 63 -4.73 14.34 -8.78
N LEU A 64 -4.48 13.58 -7.69
CA LEU A 64 -3.94 12.21 -7.71
C LEU A 64 -4.88 11.16 -7.11
N ASN A 65 -6.18 11.47 -7.06
CA ASN A 65 -7.20 10.60 -6.45
C ASN A 65 -7.62 9.42 -7.37
N GLU A 66 -7.31 9.45 -8.66
CA GLU A 66 -7.79 8.46 -9.63
C GLU A 66 -7.28 7.04 -9.37
N ILE A 67 -5.98 6.89 -9.03
CA ILE A 67 -5.41 5.58 -8.73
C ILE A 67 -5.97 5.04 -7.41
N ALA A 68 -6.06 5.89 -6.37
CA ALA A 68 -6.62 5.49 -5.09
C ALA A 68 -8.08 5.03 -5.22
N LEU A 69 -8.88 5.75 -6.01
CA LEU A 69 -10.27 5.40 -6.30
C LEU A 69 -10.36 4.09 -7.11
N ALA A 70 -9.58 3.95 -8.18
CA ALA A 70 -9.59 2.74 -9.01
C ALA A 70 -9.08 1.49 -8.28
N ILE A 71 -8.21 1.66 -7.27
CA ILE A 71 -7.80 0.57 -6.38
C ILE A 71 -8.93 0.23 -5.41
N GLN A 72 -9.59 1.23 -4.85
CA GLN A 72 -10.74 1.02 -3.96
C GLN A 72 -11.90 0.32 -4.67
N GLU A 73 -12.12 0.58 -5.96
CA GLU A 73 -13.10 -0.15 -6.78
C GLU A 73 -12.73 -1.64 -6.95
N GLN A 74 -11.44 -1.95 -7.06
CA GLN A 74 -10.96 -3.33 -7.28
C GLN A 74 -10.76 -4.11 -5.98
N LEU A 75 -10.44 -3.41 -4.90
CA LEU A 75 -10.13 -3.91 -3.55
C LEU A 75 -10.87 -3.06 -2.52
N PRO A 76 -12.21 -3.18 -2.41
CA PRO A 76 -13.00 -2.39 -1.47
C PRO A 76 -12.66 -2.64 0.00
N GLU A 77 -12.05 -3.79 0.30
CA GLU A 77 -11.54 -4.18 1.62
C GLU A 77 -10.26 -3.45 2.07
N THR A 78 -9.67 -2.63 1.20
CA THR A 78 -8.39 -1.93 1.51
C THR A 78 -8.59 -0.80 2.52
N GLU A 79 -7.74 -0.74 3.54
CA GLU A 79 -7.71 0.39 4.47
C GLU A 79 -6.95 1.57 3.83
N ARG A 80 -7.61 2.72 3.63
CA ARG A 80 -6.95 3.93 3.10
C ARG A 80 -6.28 4.70 4.24
N VAL A 81 -4.98 4.94 4.11
CA VAL A 81 -4.21 5.72 5.09
C VAL A 81 -3.62 6.95 4.40
N ARG A 82 -3.79 8.11 5.04
CA ARG A 82 -3.24 9.38 4.56
C ARG A 82 -1.78 9.51 4.98
N ILE A 83 -0.87 9.60 4.02
CA ILE A 83 0.51 10.00 4.30
C ILE A 83 0.50 11.52 4.48
N THR A 84 0.56 12.01 5.72
CA THR A 84 0.64 13.46 5.96
C THR A 84 2.11 13.85 6.03
N GLY A 85 2.58 14.61 5.04
CA GLY A 85 3.98 15.07 4.89
C GLY A 85 4.46 16.07 5.95
N ARG A 86 4.28 15.80 7.24
CA ARG A 86 5.24 16.25 8.24
C ARG A 86 6.39 15.25 8.18
N TYR A 87 7.64 15.71 8.20
CA TYR A 87 8.88 14.93 7.98
C TYR A 87 9.35 14.86 6.53
N ILE A 88 9.35 16.01 5.86
CA ILE A 88 10.51 16.50 5.09
C ILE A 88 10.87 17.88 5.61
#